data_AF-A0A8T5E8H1-F1
#
_entry.id   AF-A0A8T5E8H1-F1
#
_cell.length_a   1.000
_cell.length_b   1.000
_cell.length_c   1.000
_cell.angle_alpha   90.00
_cell.angle_beta   90.00
_cell.angle_gamma   90.00
#
_symmetry.space_group_name_H-M   'P 1'
#
loop_
_entity.id
_entity.type
_entity.pdbx_description
1 polymer ?
#
loop_
_entity_poly.entity_id
_entity_poly.type
_entity_poly.pdbx_seq_one_letter_code
_entity_poly.pdbx_strand_id
1 'polypeptide(L)' 'MVYIRFKKVKSEQYLYLVKSVWDSKKKTSKQEIIKYLGKASLVVKDD' A
#
# COMPACT_ATOMS: atom_id res chain seq x y z
N MET A 1 4.10 3.89 10.92
CA MET A 1 4.76 4.25 9.64
C MET A 1 3.78 4.16 8.49
N VAL A 2 3.92 5.04 7.49
CA VAL A 2 3.16 5.04 6.23
C VAL A 2 4.14 4.82 5.09
N TYR A 3 3.76 4.02 4.09
CA TYR A 3 4.59 3.77 2.91
C TYR A 3 3.73 3.36 1.71
N ILE A 4 4.34 3.41 0.53
CA ILE A 4 3.73 2.93 -0.71
C ILE A 4 4.03 1.43 -0.84
N ARG A 5 2.99 0.62 -1.00
CA ARG A 5 3.09 -0.81 -1.25
C ARG A 5 2.79 -1.11 -2.72
N PHE A 6 3.69 -1.88 -3.33
CA PHE A 6 3.52 -2.43 -4.65
C PHE A 6 2.82 -3.79 -4.58
N LYS A 7 1.82 -4.02 -5.44
CA LYS A 7 1.16 -5.31 -5.60
C LYS A 7 1.13 -5.69 -7.08
N LYS A 8 1.70 -6.84 -7.42
CA LYS A 8 1.66 -7.40 -8.78
C LYS A 8 0.46 -8.33 -8.93
N VAL A 9 -0.35 -8.12 -9.97
CA VAL A 9 -1.52 -8.96 -10.30
C VAL A 9 -1.55 -9.17 -11.81
N LYS A 10 -1.54 -10.44 -12.27
CA LYS A 10 -1.61 -10.82 -13.69
C LYS A 10 -0.75 -9.94 -14.61
N SER A 11 0.51 -9.74 -14.22
CA SER A 11 1.52 -8.91 -14.90
C SER A 11 1.39 -7.39 -14.77
N GLU A 12 0.32 -6.87 -14.19
CA GLU A 12 0.20 -5.44 -13.88
C GLU A 12 0.62 -5.12 -12.45
N GLN A 13 1.15 -3.92 -12.24
CA GLN A 13 1.56 -3.43 -10.93
C GLN A 13 0.61 -2.35 -10.45
N TYR A 14 0.27 -2.44 -9.16
CA TYR A 14 -0.69 -1.57 -8.50
C TYR A 14 -0.08 -0.96 -7.25
N LEU A 15 -0.37 0.31 -7.03
CA LEU A 15 0.14 1.10 -5.93
C LEU A 15 -0.93 1.35 -4.88
N TYR A 16 -0.54 1.20 -3.61
CA TYR A 16 -1.40 1.44 -2.45
C TYR A 16 -0.63 2.24 -1.42
N LEU A 17 -1.26 3.26 -0.84
CA LEU A 17 -0.78 3.89 0.38
C LEU A 17 -1.24 3.04 1.55
N VAL A 18 -0.29 2.52 2.34
CA VAL A 18 -0.58 1.67 3.49
C VAL A 18 0.05 2.23 4.76
N LYS A 19 -0.57 1.96 5.90
CA LYS A 19 -0.01 2.23 7.23
C LYS A 19 0.16 0.95 8.02
N SER A 20 1.23 0.89 8.81
CA SER A 20 1.40 -0.12 9.84
C SER A 20 0.64 0.30 11.10
N VAL A 21 -0.28 -0.55 11.56
CA VAL A 21 -1.08 -0.37 12.77
C VAL A 21 -0.85 -1.58 13.68
N TRP A 22 -0.64 -1.34 14.97
CA TRP A 22 -0.53 -2.42 15.95
C TRP A 22 -1.92 -3.03 16.23
N ASP A 23 -2.07 -4.33 16.02
CA ASP A 23 -3.25 -5.08 16.45
C ASP A 23 -2.99 -5.63 17.85
N SER A 24 -3.58 -4.99 18.86
CA SER A 24 -3.41 -5.37 20.27
C SER A 24 -4.03 -6.72 20.62
N LYS A 25 -5.05 -7.18 19.87
CA LYS A 25 -5.71 -8.47 20.09
C LYS A 25 -4.82 -9.61 19.62
N LYS A 26 -4.23 -9.46 18.43
CA LYS A 26 -3.34 -10.47 17.82
C LYS A 26 -1.87 -10.29 18.20
N LYS A 27 -1.53 -9.23 18.94
CA LYS A 27 -0.17 -8.84 19.31
C LYS A 27 0.78 -8.81 18.11
N THR A 28 0.30 -8.28 16.99
CA THR A 28 1.07 -8.22 15.75
C THR A 28 0.80 -6.93 15.00
N SER A 29 1.75 -6.50 14.17
CA SER A 29 1.53 -5.36 13.27
C SER A 29 0.69 -5.80 12.06
N LYS A 30 -0.41 -5.09 11.81
CA LYS A 30 -1.20 -5.25 10.59
C LYS A 30 -0.95 -4.07 9.64
N GLN A 31 -1.00 -4.35 8.34
CA GLN A 31 -1.00 -3.30 7.32
C GLN A 31 -2.44 -2.96 6.97
N GLU A 32 -2.80 -1.68 7.06
CA GLU A 32 -4.09 -1.18 6.60
C GLU A 32 -3.91 -0.35 5.34
N ILE A 33 -4.76 -0.61 4.35
CA ILE A 33 -4.80 0.17 3.11
C ILE A 33 -5.52 1.49 3.41
N ILE A 34 -4.80 2.60 3.24
CA ILE A 34 -5.37 3.95 3.36
C ILE A 34 -6.00 4.35 2.04
N LYS A 35 -5.27 4.16 0.94
CA LYS A 35 -5.70 4.65 -0.38
C LYS A 35 -5.15 3.76 -1.49
N TYR A 36 -5.99 3.52 -2.49
CA TYR A 36 -5.54 2.97 -3.77
C TYR A 36 -5.03 4.13 -4.64
N LEU A 37 -3.78 4.02 -5.11
CA LEU A 37 -3.10 5.07 -5.85
C LEU A 37 -3.20 4.89 -7.36
N GLY A 38 -3.51 3.68 -7.84
CA GLY A 38 -3.65 3.38 -9.27
C GLY A 38 -2.69 2.30 -9.78
N LYS A 39 -2.68 2.10 -11.10
CA LYS A 39 -1.66 1.28 -11.77
C LYS A 39 -0.33 2.03 -11.70
N ALA A 40 0.75 1.32 -11.36
CA ALA A 40 2.07 1.91 -11.22
C ALA A 40 2.53 2.65 -12.49
N SER A 41 2.15 2.14 -13.67
CA SER A 41 2.46 2.75 -14.97
C SER A 41 1.78 4.10 -15.23
N LEU A 42 0.72 4.44 -14.47
CA LEU A 42 -0.08 5.66 -14.67
C LEU A 42 0.14 6.69 -13.55
N VAL A 43 0.82 6.30 -12.46
CA VAL A 43 1.06 7.21 -11.33
C VAL A 43 2.31 8.04 -11.65
N VAL A 44 2.09 9.33 -11.88
CA VAL A 44 3.16 10.33 -12.03
C VAL A 44 3.47 10.90 -10.65
N LYS A 45 4.75 11.00 -10.32
CA LYS A 45 5.21 11.71 -9.13
C LYS A 45 5.47 13.16 -9.54
N ASP A 46 4.68 14.07 -9.01
CA ASP A 46 4.97 15.51 -9.06
C ASP A 46 5.99 15.79 -7.94
N ASP A 47 7.11 16.42 -8.28
CA ASP A 47 8.25 16.68 -7.35
C ASP A 47 8.08 18.02 -6.62
#